data_AF-A0A9Q3D4M1-F1
#
_entry.id   AF-A0A9Q3D4M1-F1
#
_cell.length_a   1.000
_cell.length_b   1.000
_cell.length_c   1.000
_cell.angle_alpha   90.00
_cell.angle_beta   90.00
_cell.angle_gamma   90.00
#
_symmetry.space_group_name_H-M   'P 1'
#
loop_
_entity.id
_entity.type
_entity.pdbx_description
1 polymer ?
#
loop_
_entity_poly.entity_id
_entity_poly.type
_entity_poly.pdbx_seq_one_letter_code
_entity_poly.pdbx_strand_id
1 'polypeptide(L)'
;MPKASQRLPLLEMLNSLQFIDALSSDSYSDIQEDIILLDMITSQRYIDPCRRYPSHYTYTMNDLQTLSSERFQQLCRTTHESFEKLVSQIQADKTFQNSSRNKKCNPAIQLAVALSRLVSNGNGAALGKIGMLFGISHGAIVLYTQRFIQILIKLKLKVILWPTIEQQREMSQVIKAEGFPGCIGFLDGSLIPLSQRPPNDV
;
A
#
# COMPACT_ATOMS: atom_id res chain seq x y z
N MET A 1 23.77 -16.75 10.56
CA MET A 1 24.21 -17.35 9.29
C MET A 1 23.88 -16.39 8.16
N PRO A 2 24.81 -16.02 7.27
CA PRO A 2 24.50 -15.16 6.13
C PRO A 2 23.50 -15.88 5.20
N LYS A 3 22.52 -15.13 4.67
CA LYS A 3 21.56 -15.67 3.68
C LYS A 3 22.31 -16.08 2.42
N ALA A 4 22.14 -17.32 1.97
CA ALA A 4 22.64 -17.78 0.68
C ALA A 4 21.98 -16.97 -0.45
N SER A 5 22.77 -16.59 -1.45
CA SER A 5 22.29 -15.82 -2.60
C SER A 5 21.47 -16.71 -3.53
N GLN A 6 20.18 -16.39 -3.70
CA GLN A 6 19.31 -17.07 -4.65
C GLN A 6 19.64 -16.72 -6.12
N ARG A 7 20.43 -15.66 -6.35
CA ARG A 7 20.76 -15.17 -7.69
C ARG A 7 21.86 -15.99 -8.37
N LEU A 8 22.84 -16.47 -7.63
CA LEU A 8 23.96 -17.27 -8.15
C LEU A 8 23.49 -18.52 -8.92
N PRO A 9 22.65 -19.40 -8.35
CA PRO A 9 22.19 -20.59 -9.06
C PRO A 9 21.34 -20.26 -10.29
N LEU A 10 20.59 -19.14 -10.26
CA LEU A 10 19.82 -18.71 -11.43
C LEU A 10 20.72 -18.25 -12.58
N LEU A 11 21.84 -17.59 -12.31
CA LEU A 11 22.81 -17.21 -13.33
C LEU A 11 23.52 -18.43 -13.93
N GLU A 12 23.86 -19.42 -13.09
CA GLU A 12 24.44 -20.69 -13.56
C GLU A 12 23.47 -21.45 -14.47
N MET A 13 22.17 -21.48 -14.12
CA MET A 13 21.13 -22.07 -14.96
C MET A 13 20.95 -21.31 -16.28
N LEU A 14 20.95 -19.97 -16.26
CA LEU A 14 20.80 -19.14 -17.45
C LEU A 14 21.98 -19.34 -18.44
N ASN A 15 23.21 -19.37 -17.94
CA ASN A 15 24.39 -19.68 -18.75
C ASN A 15 24.32 -21.08 -19.38
N SER A 16 23.78 -22.05 -18.64
CA SER A 16 23.62 -23.42 -19.14
C SER A 16 22.57 -23.50 -20.25
N LEU A 17 21.44 -22.79 -20.10
CA LEU A 17 20.38 -22.72 -21.11
C LEU A 17 20.85 -22.02 -22.38
N GLN A 18 21.60 -20.93 -22.25
CA GLN A 18 22.17 -20.23 -23.39
C GLN A 18 23.14 -21.11 -24.21
N PHE A 19 23.94 -21.93 -23.53
CA PHE A 19 24.84 -22.86 -24.20
C PHE A 19 24.08 -23.94 -24.99
N ILE A 20 22.96 -24.41 -24.45
CA ILE A 20 22.08 -25.37 -25.14
C ILE A 20 21.43 -24.70 -26.36
N ASP A 21 20.94 -23.47 -26.21
CA ASP A 21 20.26 -22.74 -27.29
C ASP A 21 21.21 -22.43 -28.46
N ALA A 22 22.45 -22.03 -28.15
CA ALA A 22 23.49 -21.80 -29.15
C ALA A 22 23.89 -23.06 -29.94
N LEU A 23 23.67 -24.26 -29.38
CA LEU A 23 23.89 -25.53 -30.08
C LEU A 23 22.68 -25.99 -30.92
N SER A 24 21.49 -25.47 -30.64
CA SER A 24 20.24 -25.84 -31.32
C SER A 24 19.74 -24.80 -32.31
N SER A 25 20.26 -23.57 -32.27
CA SER A 25 19.76 -22.46 -33.07
C SER A 25 20.56 -22.28 -34.36
N ASP A 26 19.85 -22.28 -35.49
CA ASP A 26 20.44 -22.05 -36.83
C ASP A 26 20.58 -20.54 -37.17
N SER A 27 20.13 -19.66 -36.27
CA SER A 27 20.06 -18.21 -36.44
C SER A 27 21.14 -17.50 -35.62
N TYR A 28 22.19 -17.02 -36.29
CA TYR A 28 23.33 -16.33 -35.66
C TYR A 28 22.92 -14.99 -35.01
N SER A 29 21.87 -14.33 -35.51
CA SER A 29 21.40 -13.05 -34.96
C SER A 29 20.82 -13.22 -33.55
N ASP A 30 20.04 -14.27 -33.34
CA ASP A 30 19.28 -14.47 -32.10
C ASP A 30 20.23 -14.85 -30.96
N ILE A 31 21.23 -15.70 -31.26
CA ILE A 31 22.32 -16.05 -30.35
C ILE A 31 23.09 -14.80 -29.91
N GLN A 32 23.32 -13.85 -30.82
CA GLN A 32 24.07 -12.63 -30.52
C GLN A 32 23.28 -11.68 -29.61
N GLU A 33 21.97 -11.55 -29.81
CA GLU A 33 21.10 -10.77 -28.93
C GLU A 33 21.06 -11.35 -27.50
N ASP A 34 20.99 -12.69 -27.39
CA ASP A 34 20.99 -13.37 -26.10
C ASP A 34 22.32 -13.26 -25.36
N ILE A 35 23.45 -13.30 -26.07
CA ILE A 35 24.78 -13.03 -25.49
C ILE A 35 24.85 -11.62 -24.92
N ILE A 36 24.37 -10.63 -25.65
CA ILE A 36 24.37 -9.24 -25.20
C ILE A 36 23.46 -9.08 -23.97
N LEU A 37 22.27 -9.69 -23.99
CA LEU A 37 21.33 -9.63 -22.87
C LEU A 37 21.90 -10.30 -21.61
N LEU A 38 22.55 -11.46 -21.75
CA LEU A 38 23.16 -12.18 -20.64
C LEU A 38 24.36 -11.43 -20.05
N ASP A 39 25.18 -10.81 -20.89
CA ASP A 39 26.28 -9.94 -20.45
C ASP A 39 25.74 -8.72 -19.67
N MET A 40 24.64 -8.11 -20.13
CA MET A 40 23.97 -7.03 -19.41
C MET A 40 23.44 -7.48 -18.04
N ILE A 41 22.79 -8.64 -17.96
CA ILE A 41 22.22 -9.18 -16.70
C ILE A 41 23.33 -9.55 -15.71
N THR A 42 24.40 -10.20 -16.19
CA THR A 42 25.52 -10.65 -15.34
C THR A 42 26.38 -9.48 -14.85
N SER A 43 26.55 -8.44 -15.67
CA SER A 43 27.29 -7.22 -15.34
C SER A 43 26.57 -6.31 -14.34
N GLN A 44 25.25 -6.46 -14.16
CA GLN A 44 24.46 -5.61 -13.28
C GLN A 44 23.86 -6.35 -12.08
N ARG A 45 24.16 -5.89 -10.86
CA ARG A 45 23.57 -6.45 -9.62
C ARG A 45 22.04 -6.28 -9.54
N TYR A 46 21.50 -5.26 -10.20
CA TYR A 46 20.06 -4.98 -10.27
C TYR A 46 19.70 -4.69 -11.72
N ILE A 47 18.63 -5.34 -12.22
CA ILE A 47 18.11 -5.12 -13.58
C ILE A 47 17.55 -3.70 -13.68
N ASP A 48 16.84 -3.27 -12.65
CA ASP A 48 16.37 -1.90 -12.53
C ASP A 48 17.36 -1.06 -11.71
N PRO A 49 17.59 0.21 -12.10
CA PRO A 49 18.35 1.15 -11.28
C PRO A 49 17.73 1.27 -9.89
N CYS A 50 18.52 1.05 -8.84
CA CYS A 50 18.13 1.39 -7.49
C CYS A 50 17.94 2.91 -7.38
N ARG A 51 16.69 3.37 -7.48
CA ARG A 51 16.37 4.77 -7.24
C ARG A 51 16.66 5.08 -5.77
N ARG A 52 17.68 5.91 -5.54
CA ARG A 52 17.95 6.48 -4.23
C ARG A 52 16.85 7.50 -3.95
N TYR A 53 16.04 7.22 -2.95
CA TYR A 53 15.05 8.18 -2.50
C TYR A 53 15.72 9.26 -1.65
N PRO A 54 15.26 10.52 -1.73
CA PRO A 54 15.77 11.58 -0.87
C PRO A 54 15.67 11.16 0.59
N SER A 55 16.75 11.37 1.35
CA SER A 55 16.76 11.15 2.80
C SER A 55 15.87 12.14 3.58
N HIS A 56 15.29 13.13 2.88
CA HIS A 56 14.52 14.20 3.49
C HIS A 56 13.03 13.89 3.43
N TYR A 57 12.45 13.75 4.61
CA TYR A 57 11.08 13.36 4.85
C TYR A 57 10.10 14.55 4.70
N THR A 58 9.98 15.14 3.52
CA THR A 58 8.99 16.21 3.34
C THR A 58 8.19 15.92 2.10
N TYR A 59 7.29 14.94 2.18
CA TYR A 59 6.37 14.64 1.08
C TYR A 59 5.56 15.89 0.72
N THR A 60 5.88 16.48 -0.43
CA THR A 60 5.06 17.48 -1.08
C THR A 60 3.99 16.80 -1.94
N MET A 61 3.05 17.58 -2.49
CA MET A 61 2.03 17.07 -3.39
C MET A 61 2.64 16.37 -4.62
N ASN A 62 3.71 16.94 -5.18
CA ASN A 62 4.39 16.37 -6.34
C ASN A 62 5.07 15.04 -5.99
N ASP A 63 5.61 14.94 -4.77
CA ASP A 63 6.21 13.69 -4.29
C ASP A 63 5.14 12.61 -4.16
N LEU A 64 3.96 12.95 -3.61
CA LEU A 64 2.84 12.00 -3.50
C LEU A 64 2.43 11.45 -4.87
N GLN A 65 2.34 12.29 -5.91
CA GLN A 65 1.95 11.86 -7.26
C GLN A 65 3.02 11.03 -7.99
N THR A 66 4.30 11.23 -7.65
CA THR A 66 5.42 10.51 -8.27
C THR A 66 5.77 9.20 -7.58
N LEU A 67 5.15 8.90 -6.43
CA LEU A 67 5.32 7.64 -5.72
C LEU A 67 4.79 6.46 -6.56
N SER A 68 5.54 5.36 -6.56
CA SER A 68 5.06 4.09 -7.11
C SER A 68 3.81 3.60 -6.36
N SER A 69 2.96 2.84 -7.04
CA SER A 69 1.72 2.30 -6.47
C SER A 69 1.95 1.56 -5.14
N GLU A 70 3.00 0.76 -5.06
CA GLU A 70 3.38 0.01 -3.85
C GLU A 70 3.69 0.94 -2.67
N ARG A 71 4.48 2.00 -2.91
CA ARG A 71 4.88 2.94 -1.86
C ARG A 71 3.73 3.81 -1.42
N PHE A 72 2.91 4.25 -2.37
CA PHE A 72 1.70 4.98 -2.06
C PHE A 72 0.74 4.14 -1.22
N GLN A 73 0.57 2.85 -1.56
CA GLN A 73 -0.23 1.93 -0.78
C GLN A 73 0.38 1.63 0.59
N GLN A 74 1.71 1.59 0.75
CA GLN A 74 2.34 1.49 2.07
C GLN A 74 2.08 2.74 2.92
N LEU A 75 2.09 3.93 2.31
CA LEU A 75 1.93 5.20 2.99
C LEU A 75 0.46 5.47 3.38
N CYS A 76 -0.49 5.19 2.49
CA CYS A 76 -1.90 5.58 2.62
C CYS A 76 -2.87 4.39 2.69
N ARG A 77 -2.41 3.14 2.52
CA ARG A 77 -3.23 1.90 2.39
C ARG A 77 -4.35 1.97 1.35
N THR A 78 -4.16 2.78 0.33
CA THR A 78 -5.10 2.93 -0.77
C THR A 78 -4.35 3.07 -2.08
N THR A 79 -5.05 2.93 -3.20
CA THR A 79 -4.50 3.18 -4.53
C THR A 79 -4.57 4.68 -4.86
N HIS A 80 -3.75 5.13 -5.80
CA HIS A 80 -3.80 6.50 -6.32
C HIS A 80 -5.21 6.87 -6.81
N GLU A 81 -5.84 5.99 -7.57
CA GLU A 81 -7.19 6.22 -8.12
C GLU A 81 -8.25 6.39 -7.02
N SER A 82 -8.27 5.48 -6.03
CA SER A 82 -9.21 5.59 -4.91
C SER A 82 -8.94 6.82 -4.05
N PHE A 83 -7.66 7.19 -3.88
CA PHE A 83 -7.29 8.41 -3.19
C PHE A 83 -7.79 9.66 -3.90
N GLU A 84 -7.59 9.78 -5.21
CA GLU A 84 -8.08 10.93 -6.00
C GLU A 84 -9.61 11.04 -5.96
N LYS A 85 -10.32 9.90 -6.03
CA LYS A 85 -11.78 9.85 -5.84
C LYS A 85 -12.20 10.33 -4.45
N LEU A 86 -11.44 10.01 -3.41
CA LEU A 86 -11.71 10.52 -2.06
C LEU A 86 -11.42 12.02 -1.96
N VAL A 87 -10.31 12.50 -2.54
CA VAL A 87 -9.98 13.93 -2.56
C VAL A 87 -11.09 14.73 -3.23
N SER A 88 -11.61 14.28 -4.37
CA SER A 88 -12.67 14.98 -5.10
C SER A 88 -13.99 15.06 -4.31
N GLN A 89 -14.34 14.00 -3.57
CA GLN A 89 -15.50 14.02 -2.67
C GLN A 89 -15.32 14.95 -1.47
N ILE A 90 -14.09 15.07 -0.96
CA ILE A 90 -13.76 15.84 0.24
C ILE A 90 -13.55 17.33 -0.06
N GLN A 91 -13.04 17.67 -1.24
CA GLN A 91 -12.67 19.05 -1.61
C GLN A 91 -13.87 20.02 -1.55
N ALA A 92 -15.09 19.53 -1.76
CA ALA A 92 -16.31 20.33 -1.68
C ALA A 92 -16.75 20.64 -0.23
N ASP A 93 -16.28 19.91 0.78
CA ASP A 93 -16.69 20.08 2.17
C ASP A 93 -15.99 21.30 2.81
N LYS A 94 -16.78 22.16 3.46
CA LYS A 94 -16.32 23.36 4.16
C LYS A 94 -15.28 23.06 5.26
N THR A 95 -15.27 21.85 5.81
CA THR A 95 -14.31 21.44 6.86
C THR A 95 -12.86 21.41 6.39
N PHE A 96 -12.60 21.17 5.10
CA PHE A 96 -11.26 21.24 4.49
C PHE A 96 -10.93 22.64 3.96
N GLN A 97 -11.93 23.54 3.94
CA GLN A 97 -11.78 24.92 3.53
C GLN A 97 -11.41 25.76 4.77
N ASN A 98 -10.19 26.30 4.77
CA ASN A 98 -9.76 27.21 5.82
C ASN A 98 -10.39 28.60 5.57
N SER A 99 -11.19 29.11 6.51
CA SER A 99 -11.80 30.45 6.46
C SER A 99 -10.81 31.59 6.76
N SER A 100 -9.53 31.28 7.02
CA SER A 100 -8.50 32.28 7.34
C SER A 100 -7.68 32.73 6.12
N ARG A 101 -7.02 33.88 6.26
CA ARG A 101 -6.17 34.54 5.24
C ARG A 101 -4.87 33.79 4.88
N ASN A 102 -4.57 32.68 5.55
CA ASN A 102 -3.31 31.95 5.39
C ASN A 102 -3.29 31.04 4.15
N LYS A 103 -2.10 30.79 3.60
CA LYS A 103 -1.87 29.89 2.46
C LYS A 103 -2.52 28.52 2.73
N LYS A 104 -3.45 28.12 1.87
CA LYS A 104 -4.24 26.90 2.01
C LYS A 104 -3.34 25.67 1.83
N CYS A 105 -3.36 24.75 2.78
CA CYS A 105 -2.76 23.42 2.58
C CYS A 105 -3.68 22.60 1.67
N ASN A 106 -3.11 21.97 0.65
CA ASN A 106 -3.84 21.17 -0.34
C ASN A 106 -4.68 20.07 0.37
N PRO A 107 -5.99 19.92 0.10
CA PRO A 107 -6.83 18.86 0.67
C PRO A 107 -6.24 17.45 0.50
N ALA A 108 -5.54 17.20 -0.60
CA ALA A 108 -4.84 15.94 -0.82
C ALA A 108 -3.73 15.70 0.21
N ILE A 109 -2.94 16.72 0.56
CA ILE A 109 -1.91 16.59 1.62
C ILE A 109 -2.57 16.35 2.98
N GLN A 110 -3.65 17.09 3.29
CA GLN A 110 -4.40 16.87 4.53
C GLN A 110 -4.92 15.43 4.62
N LEU A 111 -5.44 14.90 3.51
CA LEU A 111 -5.91 13.51 3.42
C LEU A 111 -4.77 12.50 3.57
N ALA A 112 -3.65 12.70 2.87
CA ALA A 112 -2.49 11.81 2.96
C ALA A 112 -1.96 11.73 4.40
N VAL A 113 -1.82 12.87 5.08
CA VAL A 113 -1.41 12.94 6.49
C VAL A 113 -2.37 12.17 7.39
N ALA A 114 -3.68 12.37 7.20
CA ALA A 114 -4.70 11.69 8.00
C ALA A 114 -4.69 10.18 7.77
N LEU A 115 -4.60 9.73 6.50
CA LEU A 115 -4.52 8.32 6.15
C LEU A 115 -3.26 7.67 6.70
N SER A 116 -2.09 8.26 6.49
CA SER A 116 -0.82 7.72 7.01
C SER A 116 -0.83 7.59 8.53
N ARG A 117 -1.49 8.51 9.24
CA ARG A 117 -1.65 8.42 10.69
C ARG A 117 -2.59 7.28 11.09
N LEU A 118 -3.75 7.16 10.46
CA LEU A 118 -4.77 6.14 10.78
C LEU A 118 -4.34 4.72 10.40
N VAL A 119 -3.54 4.60 9.36
CA VAL A 119 -2.94 3.34 8.89
C VAL A 119 -1.83 2.85 9.80
N SER A 120 -1.14 3.77 10.47
CA SER A 120 -0.02 3.44 11.34
C SER A 120 -0.51 3.02 12.72
N ASN A 121 0.22 2.10 13.37
CA ASN A 121 -0.06 1.69 14.75
C ASN A 121 1.16 1.97 15.66
N GLY A 122 0.91 2.09 16.96
CA GLY A 122 1.91 2.34 17.99
C GLY A 122 2.82 3.52 17.65
N ASN A 123 4.13 3.29 17.70
CA ASN A 123 5.14 4.31 17.40
C ASN A 123 5.10 4.82 15.95
N GLY A 124 4.43 4.14 15.03
CA GLY A 124 4.23 4.61 13.65
C GLY A 124 3.26 5.79 13.56
N ALA A 125 2.22 5.81 14.40
CA ALA A 125 1.21 6.87 14.44
C ALA A 125 1.63 8.09 15.28
N ALA A 126 2.85 8.06 15.85
CA ALA A 126 3.39 9.14 16.65
C ALA A 126 3.46 10.43 15.82
N LEU A 127 2.97 11.54 16.41
CA LEU A 127 2.93 12.84 15.75
C LEU A 127 4.30 13.30 15.26
N GLY A 128 5.36 13.00 16.02
CA GLY A 128 6.73 13.30 15.64
C GLY A 128 7.15 12.60 14.35
N LYS A 129 6.79 11.32 14.16
CA LYS A 129 7.12 10.58 12.93
C LYS A 129 6.34 11.10 11.73
N ILE A 130 5.04 11.33 11.89
CA ILE A 130 4.20 11.87 10.81
C ILE A 130 4.61 13.31 10.47
N GLY A 131 4.95 14.12 11.48
CA GLY A 131 5.44 15.48 11.28
C GLY A 131 6.79 15.52 10.59
N MET A 132 7.68 14.60 10.97
CA MET A 132 8.92 14.37 10.24
C MET A 132 8.66 13.91 8.83
N LEU A 133 7.62 13.11 8.53
CA LEU A 133 7.31 12.53 7.21
C LEU A 133 6.77 13.53 6.18
N PHE A 134 5.98 14.49 6.64
CA PHE A 134 5.30 15.47 5.80
C PHE A 134 5.81 16.91 5.98
N GLY A 135 6.71 17.16 6.95
CA GLY A 135 7.19 18.50 7.28
C GLY A 135 6.12 19.39 7.93
N ILE A 136 5.26 18.82 8.79
CA ILE A 136 4.06 19.49 9.32
C ILE A 136 4.09 19.52 10.85
N SER A 137 3.54 20.59 11.44
CA SER A 137 3.44 20.73 12.90
C SER A 137 2.46 19.74 13.52
N HIS A 138 2.69 19.41 14.80
CA HIS A 138 1.86 18.45 15.54
C HIS A 138 0.37 18.85 15.56
N GLY A 139 0.09 20.14 15.76
CA GLY A 139 -1.28 20.66 15.76
C GLY A 139 -1.99 20.52 14.41
N ALA A 140 -1.27 20.70 13.30
CA ALA A 140 -1.83 20.51 11.97
C ALA A 140 -2.14 19.03 11.67
N ILE A 141 -1.30 18.10 12.12
CA ILE A 141 -1.56 16.65 11.98
C ILE A 141 -2.86 16.26 12.70
N VAL A 142 -3.02 16.72 13.96
CA VAL A 142 -4.22 16.46 14.75
C VAL A 142 -5.45 17.04 14.05
N LEU A 143 -5.37 18.30 13.60
CA LEU A 143 -6.45 18.99 12.89
C LEU A 143 -6.86 18.25 11.61
N TYR A 144 -5.92 17.83 10.77
CA TYR A 144 -6.21 17.13 9.52
C TYR A 144 -6.85 15.78 9.77
N THR A 145 -6.37 15.05 10.78
CA THR A 145 -6.97 13.77 11.18
C THR A 145 -8.41 13.97 11.64
N GLN A 146 -8.67 14.97 12.48
CA GLN A 146 -10.01 15.25 12.99
C GLN A 146 -10.99 15.63 11.88
N ARG A 147 -10.57 16.49 10.94
CA ARG A 147 -11.38 16.87 9.76
C ARG A 147 -11.73 15.66 8.92
N PHE A 148 -10.75 14.78 8.68
CA PHE A 148 -10.99 13.56 7.91
C PHE A 148 -11.99 12.63 8.60
N ILE A 149 -11.86 12.41 9.91
CA ILE A 149 -12.84 11.61 10.69
C ILE A 149 -14.24 12.22 10.60
N GLN A 150 -14.38 13.54 10.71
CA GLN A 150 -15.67 14.22 10.59
C GLN A 150 -16.33 13.95 9.23
N ILE A 151 -15.56 13.94 8.14
CA ILE A 151 -16.12 13.57 6.83
C ILE A 151 -16.50 12.11 6.78
N LEU A 152 -15.66 11.19 7.28
CA LEU A 152 -16.00 9.77 7.29
C LEU A 152 -17.32 9.52 8.02
N ILE A 153 -17.57 10.22 9.13
CA ILE A 153 -18.85 10.14 9.85
C ILE A 153 -20.01 10.61 8.97
N LYS A 154 -19.85 11.71 8.21
CA LYS A 154 -20.88 12.18 7.26
C LYS A 154 -21.12 11.20 6.11
N LEU A 155 -20.07 10.54 5.62
CA LEU A 155 -20.14 9.58 4.52
C LEU A 155 -20.64 8.20 4.98
N LYS A 156 -20.51 7.86 6.28
CA LYS A 156 -20.84 6.55 6.85
C LYS A 156 -22.19 6.03 6.37
N LEU A 157 -23.24 6.86 6.43
CA LEU A 157 -24.60 6.44 6.08
C LEU A 157 -24.80 6.14 4.59
N LYS A 158 -23.92 6.67 3.72
CA LYS A 158 -23.98 6.43 2.27
C LYS A 158 -23.17 5.19 1.86
N VAL A 159 -22.12 4.87 2.62
CA VAL A 159 -21.12 3.86 2.23
C VAL A 159 -21.27 2.58 3.03
N ILE A 160 -21.63 2.66 4.31
CA ILE A 160 -21.82 1.51 5.19
C ILE A 160 -23.31 1.20 5.25
N LEU A 161 -23.76 0.36 4.33
CA LEU A 161 -25.12 -0.17 4.31
C LEU A 161 -25.12 -1.55 4.97
N TRP A 162 -26.09 -1.77 5.86
CA TRP A 162 -26.32 -3.10 6.38
C TRP A 162 -27.02 -3.93 5.29
N PRO A 163 -26.56 -5.17 5.01
CA PRO A 163 -27.17 -5.99 3.99
C PRO A 163 -28.65 -6.25 4.29
N THR A 164 -29.48 -6.33 3.25
CA THR A 164 -30.91 -6.66 3.39
C THR A 164 -31.08 -8.10 3.87
N ILE A 165 -32.28 -8.48 4.32
CA ILE A 165 -32.57 -9.86 4.76
C ILE A 165 -32.28 -10.88 3.63
N GLU A 166 -32.57 -10.50 2.40
CA GLU A 166 -32.30 -11.32 1.21
C GLU A 166 -30.79 -11.51 0.99
N GLN A 167 -30.03 -10.41 1.02
CA GLN A 167 -28.57 -10.45 0.91
C GLN A 167 -27.93 -11.24 2.05
N GLN A 168 -28.41 -11.07 3.28
CA GLN A 168 -27.95 -11.83 4.44
C GLN A 168 -28.19 -13.33 4.25
N ARG A 169 -29.34 -13.74 3.69
CA ARG A 169 -29.62 -15.15 3.41
C ARG A 169 -28.67 -15.72 2.36
N GLU A 170 -28.43 -14.99 1.28
CA GLU A 170 -27.49 -15.39 0.24
C GLU A 170 -26.06 -15.52 0.79
N MET A 171 -25.57 -14.51 1.51
CA MET A 171 -24.25 -14.51 2.14
C MET A 171 -24.10 -15.69 3.13
N SER A 172 -25.13 -15.95 3.94
CA SER A 172 -25.16 -17.07 4.88
C SER A 172 -25.11 -18.44 4.19
N GLN A 173 -25.76 -18.59 3.03
CA GLN A 173 -25.69 -19.82 2.26
C GLN A 173 -24.31 -20.07 1.68
N VAL A 174 -23.67 -19.03 1.12
CA VAL A 174 -22.31 -19.12 0.58
C VAL A 174 -21.32 -19.46 1.69
N ILE A 175 -21.36 -18.75 2.81
CA ILE A 175 -20.40 -18.92 3.90
C ILE A 175 -20.65 -20.25 4.67
N LYS A 176 -21.88 -20.76 4.66
CA LYS A 176 -22.19 -22.10 5.20
C LYS A 176 -21.39 -23.20 4.49
N ALA A 177 -21.13 -23.08 3.19
CA ALA A 177 -20.30 -24.04 2.46
C ALA A 177 -18.85 -24.08 2.98
N GLU A 178 -18.37 -22.96 3.51
CA GLU A 178 -17.04 -22.80 4.14
C GLU A 178 -17.02 -23.19 5.63
N GLY A 179 -18.12 -23.73 6.16
CA GLY A 179 -18.19 -24.25 7.54
C GLY A 179 -18.71 -23.28 8.61
N PHE A 180 -19.18 -22.08 8.22
CA PHE A 180 -19.70 -21.08 9.16
C PHE A 180 -21.21 -20.83 8.94
N PRO A 181 -22.10 -21.73 9.41
CA PRO A 181 -23.54 -21.59 9.20
C PRO A 181 -24.10 -20.34 9.90
N GLY A 182 -24.90 -19.55 9.18
CA GLY A 182 -25.50 -18.33 9.74
C GLY A 182 -24.61 -17.09 9.66
N CYS A 183 -23.36 -17.22 9.20
CA CYS A 183 -22.44 -16.10 9.07
C CYS A 183 -22.78 -15.25 7.85
N ILE A 184 -22.93 -13.95 8.03
CA ILE A 184 -23.32 -12.99 6.98
C ILE A 184 -22.16 -12.09 6.53
N GLY A 185 -20.92 -12.45 6.88
CA GLY A 185 -19.72 -11.70 6.49
C GLY A 185 -18.60 -11.80 7.53
N PHE A 186 -17.42 -11.37 7.13
CA PHE A 186 -16.23 -11.33 7.99
C PHE A 186 -15.84 -9.87 8.26
N LEU A 187 -15.50 -9.59 9.51
CA LEU A 187 -14.77 -8.38 9.88
C LEU A 187 -13.32 -8.80 10.07
N ASP A 188 -12.38 -8.01 9.56
CA ASP A 188 -10.95 -8.31 9.69
C ASP A 188 -10.58 -8.59 11.15
N GLY A 189 -9.69 -9.56 11.34
CA GLY A 189 -9.37 -10.12 12.64
C GLY A 189 -8.67 -9.09 13.52
N SER A 190 -9.26 -8.77 14.66
CA SER A 190 -8.49 -8.19 15.76
C SER A 190 -7.68 -9.30 16.40
N LEU A 191 -6.34 -9.16 16.43
CA LEU A 191 -5.49 -10.04 17.23
C LEU A 191 -5.85 -9.82 18.70
N ILE A 192 -6.64 -10.74 19.27
CA ILE A 192 -6.91 -10.78 20.71
C ILE A 192 -5.73 -11.53 21.33
N PRO A 193 -4.81 -10.87 22.06
CA PRO A 193 -3.73 -11.56 22.73
C PRO A 193 -4.33 -12.43 23.84
N LEU A 194 -4.32 -13.74 23.65
CA LEU A 194 -4.72 -14.68 24.69
C LEU A 194 -3.62 -14.73 25.76
N SER A 195 -3.99 -14.62 27.03
CA SER A 195 -3.05 -14.73 28.16
C SER A 195 -2.52 -16.15 28.34
N GLN A 196 -3.26 -17.16 27.83
CA GLN A 196 -2.93 -18.57 27.91
C GLN A 196 -3.19 -19.23 26.56
N ARG A 197 -2.42 -20.29 26.28
CA ARG A 197 -2.63 -21.14 25.10
C ARG A 197 -4.01 -21.82 25.20
N PRO A 198 -4.80 -21.90 24.13
CA PRO A 198 -6.05 -22.66 24.13
C PRO A 198 -5.80 -24.12 24.53
N PRO A 199 -6.72 -24.77 25.26
CA PRO A 199 -6.66 -26.22 25.48
C PRO A 199 -6.66 -26.95 24.13
N ASN A 200 -5.99 -28.09 24.06
CA ASN A 200 -6.04 -28.92 22.85
C ASN A 200 -7.45 -29.50 22.71
N ASP A 201 -7.99 -29.52 21.48
CA ASP A 201 -9.27 -30.15 21.19
C ASP A 201 -9.20 -31.66 21.52
N VAL A 202 -10.20 -32.15 22.25
CA VAL A 202 -10.35 -33.56 22.67
C VAL A 202 -11.18 -34.32 21.66
#